data_AF-A0A2S8J4F9-F1
#
_entry.id   AF-A0A2S8J4F9-F1
#
_cell.length_a   1.000
_cell.length_b   1.000
_cell.length_c   1.000
_cell.angle_alpha   90.00
_cell.angle_beta   90.00
_cell.angle_gamma   90.00
#
_symmetry.space_group_name_H-M   'P 1'
#
loop_
_entity.id
_entity.type
_entity.pdbx_description
1 polymer ?
#
loop_
_entity_poly.entity_id
_entity_poly.type
_entity_poly.pdbx_seq_one_letter_code
_entity_poly.pdbx_strand_id
1 'polypeptide(L)'
;MAGSMKRVLVSAAVIGGLFGAVAAQAAPKDDLKGTNVVLVHGAFADGSSWNRVIPLLEARGLHVVSVQNPLSSLADDAAATKRTIDEQKGPVVLVGHSWAGVVISDAGNDDKVKSLVYVAAFAPDNGQSIADVTQGLPAPAWAGELRKDAGGFARLSDKAIAQDFAPDLPPAQQRIVAATQGPWYGGCISEKVAQAAWHAKPSTFVVATQDRMIDPKLQEAMAKRIGATVTRVNGSHVAMLSQPKAVADAIIAAAERAKHDAQ
;
A
#
# COMPACT_ATOMS: atom_id res chain seq x y z
N MET A 1 -52.13 76.10 24.17
CA MET A 1 -51.61 75.42 25.36
C MET A 1 -51.95 73.94 25.24
N ALA A 2 -50.91 73.09 25.33
CA ALA A 2 -50.86 71.66 25.68
C ALA A 2 -52.01 70.68 25.30
N GLY A 3 -51.65 69.57 24.64
CA GLY A 3 -52.56 68.44 24.42
C GLY A 3 -51.98 67.26 23.62
N SER A 4 -50.87 66.67 24.11
CA SER A 4 -50.05 65.63 23.50
C SER A 4 -50.78 64.32 23.09
N MET A 5 -50.64 63.89 21.82
CA MET A 5 -50.97 62.53 21.35
C MET A 5 -49.71 61.67 21.30
N LYS A 6 -49.68 60.63 22.14
CA LYS A 6 -48.59 59.64 22.23
C LYS A 6 -48.50 58.83 20.93
N ARG A 7 -47.36 58.92 20.23
CA ARG A 7 -46.96 57.95 19.20
C ARG A 7 -46.06 56.89 19.85
N VAL A 8 -46.51 55.64 19.78
CA VAL A 8 -45.74 54.46 20.17
C VAL A 8 -44.72 54.18 19.06
N LEU A 9 -43.43 54.31 19.36
CA LEU A 9 -42.33 53.85 18.50
C LEU A 9 -41.95 52.43 18.93
N VAL A 10 -42.21 51.47 18.05
CA VAL A 10 -41.68 50.10 18.16
C VAL A 10 -40.21 50.16 17.72
N SER A 11 -39.29 49.92 18.65
CA SER A 11 -37.86 49.77 18.33
C SER A 11 -37.59 48.35 17.88
N ALA A 12 -37.22 48.15 16.61
CA ALA A 12 -36.69 46.89 16.11
C ALA A 12 -35.20 46.81 16.44
N ALA A 13 -34.82 45.94 17.39
CA ALA A 13 -33.44 45.61 17.67
C ALA A 13 -32.95 44.57 16.64
N VAL A 14 -32.07 45.00 15.72
CA VAL A 14 -31.33 44.08 14.85
C VAL A 14 -30.08 43.63 15.61
N ILE A 15 -30.10 42.41 16.14
CA ILE A 15 -28.90 41.76 16.69
C ILE A 15 -28.14 41.15 15.50
N GLY A 16 -27.08 41.83 15.06
CA GLY A 16 -26.13 41.31 14.08
C GLY A 16 -25.30 40.19 14.70
N GLY A 17 -25.57 38.94 14.31
CA GLY A 17 -24.73 37.79 14.66
C GLY A 17 -23.48 37.74 13.79
N LEU A 18 -22.32 38.05 14.39
CA LEU A 18 -21.00 37.75 13.82
C LEU A 18 -20.77 36.24 13.86
N PHE A 19 -21.08 35.54 12.76
CA PHE A 19 -20.54 34.20 12.53
C PHE A 19 -19.10 34.35 12.04
N GLY A 20 -18.16 34.35 12.98
CA GLY A 20 -16.74 34.14 12.67
C GLY A 20 -16.54 32.73 12.12
N ALA A 21 -16.13 32.62 10.87
CA ALA A 21 -15.69 31.35 10.30
C ALA A 21 -14.42 30.90 11.06
N VAL A 22 -14.55 29.90 11.93
CA VAL A 22 -13.39 29.18 12.47
C VAL A 22 -12.85 28.34 11.32
N ALA A 23 -11.77 28.81 10.69
CA ALA A 23 -10.98 27.96 9.81
C ALA A 23 -10.49 26.77 10.65
N ALA A 24 -10.92 25.56 10.32
CA ALA A 24 -10.40 24.35 10.94
C ALA A 24 -8.89 24.29 10.66
N GLN A 25 -8.10 24.58 11.70
CA GLN A 25 -6.66 24.37 11.66
C GLN A 25 -6.45 22.86 11.46
N ALA A 26 -5.82 22.47 10.35
CA ALA A 26 -5.41 21.07 10.19
C ALA A 26 -4.53 20.70 11.39
N ALA A 27 -4.83 19.58 12.04
CA ALA A 27 -4.01 19.07 13.14
C ALA A 27 -2.54 19.02 12.70
N PRO A 28 -1.58 19.35 13.59
CA PRO A 28 -0.17 19.18 13.29
C PRO A 28 0.08 17.75 12.80
N LYS A 29 0.76 17.60 11.67
CA LYS A 29 1.19 16.28 11.20
C LYS A 29 2.14 15.70 12.24
N ASP A 30 1.81 14.53 12.79
CA ASP A 30 2.66 13.88 13.79
C ASP A 30 4.08 13.67 13.23
N ASP A 31 5.08 13.96 14.07
CA ASP A 31 6.46 13.54 13.83
C ASP A 31 6.54 12.03 14.10
N LEU A 32 6.81 11.25 13.05
CA LEU A 32 6.80 9.79 13.10
C LEU A 32 8.17 9.20 13.44
N LYS A 33 9.11 10.01 13.96
CA LYS A 33 10.37 9.52 14.54
C LYS A 33 10.15 8.34 15.48
N GLY A 34 11.00 7.34 15.34
CA GLY A 34 10.97 6.10 16.11
C GLY A 34 10.07 5.00 15.50
N THR A 35 9.34 5.30 14.42
CA THR A 35 8.59 4.29 13.66
C THR A 35 9.37 3.88 12.40
N ASN A 36 9.42 2.58 12.15
CA ASN A 36 10.10 2.00 11.00
C ASN A 36 9.08 1.61 9.92
N VAL A 37 9.48 1.73 8.65
CA VAL A 37 8.75 1.20 7.51
C VAL A 37 9.64 0.20 6.80
N VAL A 38 9.17 -1.05 6.73
CA VAL A 38 9.83 -2.12 5.97
C VAL A 38 9.06 -2.33 4.67
N LEU A 39 9.72 -2.02 3.54
CA LEU A 39 9.15 -2.06 2.20
C LEU A 39 9.55 -3.35 1.47
N VAL A 40 8.57 -4.18 1.12
CA VAL A 40 8.76 -5.50 0.52
C VAL A 40 8.26 -5.47 -0.93
N HIS A 41 9.17 -5.70 -1.89
CA HIS A 41 8.81 -5.70 -3.31
C HIS A 41 8.23 -7.04 -3.77
N GLY A 42 7.36 -6.98 -4.78
CA GLY A 42 6.74 -8.18 -5.35
C GLY A 42 7.59 -8.89 -6.40
N ALA A 43 6.94 -9.82 -7.10
CA ALA A 43 7.47 -10.51 -8.25
C ALA A 43 7.89 -9.53 -9.36
N PHE A 44 8.93 -9.89 -10.13
CA PHE A 44 9.44 -9.08 -11.23
C PHE A 44 9.88 -7.66 -10.84
N ALA A 45 10.25 -7.46 -9.57
CA ALA A 45 10.75 -6.20 -9.04
C ALA A 45 11.99 -6.44 -8.17
N ASP A 46 12.59 -5.36 -7.71
CA ASP A 46 13.64 -5.31 -6.70
C ASP A 46 13.34 -4.19 -5.69
N GLY A 47 14.17 -4.00 -4.66
CA GLY A 47 13.92 -2.94 -3.68
C GLY A 47 13.95 -1.52 -4.25
N SER A 48 14.53 -1.30 -5.44
CA SER A 48 14.53 0.01 -6.09
C SER A 48 13.14 0.44 -6.56
N SER A 49 12.17 -0.49 -6.63
CA SER A 49 10.78 -0.20 -6.96
C SER A 49 10.10 0.81 -6.02
N TRP A 50 10.69 1.05 -4.85
CA TRP A 50 10.22 2.00 -3.85
C TRP A 50 10.91 3.37 -3.88
N ASN A 51 11.83 3.60 -4.82
CA ASN A 51 12.70 4.79 -4.86
C ASN A 51 11.94 6.14 -4.85
N ARG A 52 10.71 6.20 -5.33
CA ARG A 52 9.88 7.42 -5.32
C ARG A 52 9.07 7.59 -4.05
N VAL A 53 8.85 6.54 -3.27
CA VAL A 53 8.10 6.56 -2.00
C VAL A 53 9.04 6.81 -0.82
N ILE A 54 10.21 6.18 -0.80
CA ILE A 54 11.21 6.29 0.29
C ILE A 54 11.44 7.75 0.72
N PRO A 55 11.83 8.69 -0.17
CA PRO A 55 12.12 10.07 0.26
C PRO A 55 10.90 10.81 0.84
N LEU A 56 9.69 10.42 0.43
CA LEU A 56 8.45 11.01 0.97
C LEU A 56 8.16 10.54 2.39
N LEU A 57 8.47 9.28 2.69
CA LEU A 57 8.34 8.70 4.02
C LEU A 57 9.41 9.24 4.97
N GLU A 58 10.67 9.31 4.53
CA GLU A 58 11.77 9.86 5.32
C GLU A 58 11.55 11.34 5.67
N ALA A 59 10.96 12.12 4.75
CA ALA A 59 10.57 13.51 5.01
C ALA A 59 9.53 13.65 6.16
N ARG A 60 8.88 12.56 6.58
CA ARG A 60 7.98 12.49 7.74
C ARG A 60 8.65 11.97 9.02
N GLY A 61 9.97 11.74 8.99
CA GLY A 61 10.75 11.25 10.12
C GLY A 61 10.74 9.72 10.28
N LEU A 62 10.15 8.98 9.34
CA LEU A 62 10.14 7.52 9.34
C LEU A 62 11.53 6.98 8.98
N HIS A 63 11.96 5.91 9.66
CA HIS A 63 13.12 5.13 9.23
C HIS A 63 12.65 4.09 8.20
N VAL A 64 13.22 4.08 7.00
CA VAL A 64 12.73 3.26 5.89
C VAL A 64 13.80 2.30 5.41
N VAL A 65 13.46 1.02 5.32
CA VAL A 65 14.34 0.00 4.76
C VAL A 65 13.57 -0.83 3.74
N SER A 66 14.18 -1.09 2.58
CA SER A 66 13.60 -1.98 1.57
C SER A 66 14.25 -3.36 1.62
N VAL A 67 13.42 -4.39 1.68
CA VAL A 67 13.82 -5.80 1.60
C VAL A 67 14.23 -6.12 0.17
N GLN A 68 15.30 -6.90 0.00
CA GLN A 68 15.64 -7.54 -1.27
C GLN A 68 15.13 -8.99 -1.22
N ASN A 69 13.94 -9.22 -1.79
CA ASN A 69 13.35 -10.55 -1.83
C ASN A 69 14.13 -11.46 -2.79
N PRO A 70 14.49 -12.69 -2.37
CA PRO A 70 15.06 -13.70 -3.25
C PRO A 70 14.18 -14.10 -4.45
N LEU A 71 12.85 -13.98 -4.32
CA LEU A 71 11.86 -14.37 -5.33
C LEU A 71 11.87 -15.87 -5.70
N SER A 72 12.44 -16.70 -4.82
CA SER A 72 12.61 -18.15 -4.99
C SER A 72 11.53 -18.98 -4.29
N SER A 73 10.98 -18.50 -3.19
CA SER A 73 9.89 -19.13 -2.44
C SER A 73 9.27 -18.13 -1.44
N LEU A 74 8.06 -18.40 -0.95
CA LEU A 74 7.46 -17.68 0.17
C LEU A 74 8.32 -17.78 1.43
N ALA A 75 8.87 -18.96 1.70
CA ALA A 75 9.72 -19.17 2.88
C ALA A 75 10.98 -18.29 2.85
N ASP A 76 11.66 -18.22 1.69
CA ASP A 76 12.87 -17.41 1.53
C ASP A 76 12.57 -15.91 1.58
N ASP A 77 11.50 -15.46 0.92
CA ASP A 77 11.06 -14.06 0.93
C ASP A 77 10.60 -13.62 2.33
N ALA A 78 9.88 -14.49 3.05
CA ALA A 78 9.48 -14.24 4.42
C ALA A 78 10.69 -14.22 5.36
N ALA A 79 11.69 -15.09 5.16
CA ALA A 79 12.93 -15.07 5.94
C ALA A 79 13.75 -13.80 5.67
N ALA A 80 13.84 -13.33 4.43
CA ALA A 80 14.47 -12.06 4.09
C ALA A 80 13.76 -10.88 4.76
N THR A 81 12.43 -10.88 4.71
CA THR A 81 11.60 -9.86 5.36
C THR A 81 11.79 -9.85 6.88
N LYS A 82 11.76 -11.02 7.52
CA LYS A 82 11.98 -11.17 8.98
C LYS A 82 13.37 -10.67 9.40
N ARG A 83 14.43 -11.00 8.65
CA ARG A 83 15.79 -10.46 8.91
C ARG A 83 15.80 -8.93 8.94
N THR A 84 15.14 -8.28 7.97
CA THR A 84 15.05 -6.82 7.95
C THR A 84 14.22 -6.27 9.12
N ILE A 85 13.14 -6.95 9.53
CA ILE A 85 12.34 -6.57 10.71
C ILE A 85 13.18 -6.68 12.00
N ASP A 86 13.99 -7.74 12.13
CA ASP A 86 14.84 -7.99 13.30
C ASP A 86 15.87 -6.89 13.54
N GLU A 87 16.38 -6.29 12.47
CA GLU A 87 17.32 -5.16 12.51
C GLU A 87 16.68 -3.86 13.02
N GLN A 88 15.35 -3.74 12.96
CA GLN A 88 14.66 -2.50 13.34
C GLN A 88 14.55 -2.36 14.85
N LYS A 89 14.70 -1.11 15.32
CA LYS A 89 14.44 -0.71 16.71
C LYS A 89 13.09 0.00 16.78
N GLY A 90 12.14 -0.55 17.51
CA GLY A 90 10.80 0.02 17.67
C GLY A 90 9.75 -0.57 16.72
N PRO A 91 8.54 0.03 16.66
CA PRO A 91 7.43 -0.49 15.87
C PRO A 91 7.71 -0.44 14.37
N VAL A 92 7.14 -1.40 13.64
CA VAL A 92 7.26 -1.57 12.19
C VAL A 92 5.89 -1.46 11.53
N VAL A 93 5.81 -0.65 10.49
CA VAL A 93 4.77 -0.73 9.45
C VAL A 93 5.34 -1.56 8.31
N LEU A 94 4.71 -2.71 8.04
CA LEU A 94 5.17 -3.66 7.03
C LEU A 94 4.35 -3.47 5.75
N VAL A 95 5.02 -3.15 4.65
CA VAL A 95 4.39 -2.76 3.39
C VAL A 95 4.77 -3.75 2.30
N GLY A 96 3.78 -4.33 1.62
CA GLY A 96 3.99 -5.33 0.57
C GLY A 96 3.33 -4.92 -0.74
N HIS A 97 4.10 -4.91 -1.82
CA HIS A 97 3.59 -4.75 -3.18
C HIS A 97 3.35 -6.09 -3.89
N SER A 98 2.22 -6.26 -4.59
CA SER A 98 1.98 -7.44 -5.43
C SER A 98 2.11 -8.77 -4.67
N TRP A 99 2.95 -9.70 -5.15
CA TRP A 99 3.36 -10.94 -4.46
C TRP A 99 3.75 -10.72 -3.01
N ALA A 100 4.40 -9.60 -2.68
CA ALA A 100 4.81 -9.34 -1.31
C ALA A 100 3.64 -9.18 -0.35
N GLY A 101 2.41 -8.98 -0.83
CA GLY A 101 1.22 -9.10 0.02
C GLY A 101 1.07 -10.50 0.65
N VAL A 102 1.43 -11.56 -0.07
CA VAL A 102 1.52 -12.93 0.47
C VAL A 102 2.65 -13.01 1.50
N VAL A 103 3.82 -12.44 1.17
CA VAL A 103 5.01 -12.42 2.03
C VAL A 103 4.74 -11.71 3.36
N ILE A 104 4.13 -10.52 3.33
CA ILE A 104 3.81 -9.78 4.56
C ILE A 104 2.65 -10.40 5.34
N SER A 105 1.78 -11.18 4.67
CA SER A 105 0.76 -11.96 5.37
C SER A 105 1.41 -13.07 6.22
N ASP A 106 2.52 -13.67 5.76
CA ASP A 106 3.26 -14.66 6.55
C ASP A 106 4.21 -14.01 7.58
N ALA A 107 5.08 -13.10 7.11
CA ALA A 107 6.09 -12.46 7.94
C ALA A 107 5.54 -11.45 8.95
N GLY A 108 4.34 -10.92 8.71
CA GLY A 108 3.72 -9.88 9.53
C GLY A 108 3.27 -10.32 10.92
N ASN A 109 3.38 -11.61 11.26
CA ASN A 109 3.05 -12.12 12.60
C ASN A 109 4.06 -11.67 13.67
N ASP A 110 5.20 -11.11 13.26
CA ASP A 110 6.22 -10.56 14.18
C ASP A 110 5.63 -9.51 15.14
N ASP A 111 6.11 -9.50 16.39
CA ASP A 111 5.62 -8.60 17.44
C ASP A 111 5.95 -7.14 17.20
N LYS A 112 7.05 -6.84 16.49
CA LYS A 112 7.40 -5.46 16.11
C LYS A 112 6.45 -4.91 15.05
N VAL A 113 5.84 -5.78 14.23
CA VAL A 113 4.89 -5.35 13.20
C VAL A 113 3.60 -4.90 13.86
N LYS A 114 3.26 -3.62 13.67
CA LYS A 114 2.06 -2.99 14.24
C LYS A 114 0.98 -2.68 13.21
N SER A 115 1.32 -2.68 11.93
CA SER A 115 0.37 -2.42 10.85
C SER A 115 0.87 -3.01 9.53
N LEU A 116 -0.08 -3.44 8.70
CA LEU A 116 0.16 -3.99 7.36
C LEU A 116 -0.36 -3.03 6.30
N VAL A 117 0.41 -2.83 5.23
CA VAL A 117 -0.03 -2.06 4.06
C VAL A 117 0.16 -2.89 2.79
N TYR A 118 -0.95 -3.20 2.14
CA TYR A 118 -1.00 -3.95 0.88
C TYR A 118 -1.09 -2.95 -0.28
N VAL A 119 -0.12 -2.93 -1.18
CA VAL A 119 -0.09 -2.01 -2.33
C VAL A 119 -0.26 -2.81 -3.62
N ALA A 120 -1.41 -2.68 -4.28
CA ALA A 120 -1.71 -3.45 -5.50
C ALA A 120 -1.32 -4.94 -5.34
N ALA A 121 -1.75 -5.54 -4.24
CA ALA A 121 -1.18 -6.79 -3.71
C ALA A 121 -2.19 -7.93 -3.61
N PHE A 122 -1.69 -9.15 -3.39
CA PHE A 122 -2.52 -10.25 -2.92
C PHE A 122 -2.61 -10.24 -1.40
N ALA A 123 -3.74 -10.64 -0.83
CA ALA A 123 -3.88 -10.82 0.62
C ALA A 123 -4.64 -12.13 0.87
N PRO A 124 -3.99 -13.31 0.74
CA PRO A 124 -4.61 -14.60 0.99
C PRO A 124 -4.87 -14.85 2.50
N ASP A 125 -5.79 -15.77 2.80
CA ASP A 125 -6.04 -16.28 4.16
C ASP A 125 -5.09 -17.45 4.54
N ASN A 126 -5.23 -17.92 5.78
CA ASN A 126 -4.66 -19.18 6.25
C ASN A 126 -4.96 -20.32 5.27
N GLY A 127 -3.91 -21.02 4.87
CA GLY A 127 -4.00 -22.13 3.93
C GLY A 127 -4.30 -21.73 2.48
N GLN A 128 -4.34 -20.44 2.14
CA GLN A 128 -4.54 -19.96 0.78
C GLN A 128 -3.23 -19.49 0.13
N SER A 129 -3.15 -19.72 -1.17
CA SER A 129 -2.11 -19.29 -2.10
C SER A 129 -2.66 -18.31 -3.14
N ILE A 130 -1.81 -17.80 -4.06
CA ILE A 130 -2.29 -17.03 -5.22
C ILE A 130 -3.22 -17.88 -6.10
N ALA A 131 -2.87 -19.16 -6.31
CA ALA A 131 -3.71 -20.08 -7.08
C ALA A 131 -5.13 -20.20 -6.49
N ASP A 132 -5.22 -20.25 -5.15
CA ASP A 132 -6.51 -20.38 -4.46
C ASP A 132 -7.35 -19.09 -4.58
N VAL A 133 -6.74 -17.90 -4.41
CA VAL A 133 -7.49 -16.62 -4.47
C VAL A 133 -7.85 -16.20 -5.89
N THR A 134 -7.18 -16.75 -6.90
CA THR A 134 -7.46 -16.49 -8.33
C THR A 134 -8.26 -17.61 -8.98
N GLN A 135 -8.62 -18.65 -8.23
CA GLN A 135 -9.34 -19.81 -8.75
C GLN A 135 -10.66 -19.39 -9.42
N GLY A 136 -10.87 -19.87 -10.65
CA GLY A 136 -12.08 -19.59 -11.43
C GLY A 136 -12.08 -18.22 -12.14
N LEU A 137 -11.03 -17.40 -11.98
CA LEU A 137 -10.86 -16.19 -12.75
C LEU A 137 -10.23 -16.50 -14.12
N PRO A 138 -10.51 -15.70 -15.16
CA PRO A 138 -9.82 -15.81 -16.44
C PRO A 138 -8.31 -15.66 -16.28
N ALA A 139 -7.54 -16.36 -17.11
CA ALA A 139 -6.10 -16.14 -17.18
C ALA A 139 -5.82 -14.68 -17.55
N PRO A 140 -4.87 -14.01 -16.87
CA PRO A 140 -4.56 -12.62 -17.17
C PRO A 140 -3.84 -12.49 -18.51
N ALA A 141 -4.04 -11.36 -19.19
CA ALA A 141 -3.51 -11.13 -20.54
C ALA A 141 -1.97 -11.24 -20.62
N TRP A 142 -1.26 -10.88 -19.55
CA TRP A 142 0.21 -10.94 -19.47
C TRP A 142 0.77 -12.35 -19.29
N ALA A 143 -0.05 -13.37 -18.98
CA ALA A 143 0.44 -14.72 -18.68
C ALA A 143 1.22 -15.35 -19.85
N GLY A 144 0.82 -15.05 -21.10
CA GLY A 144 1.48 -15.51 -22.31
C GLY A 144 2.81 -14.80 -22.63
N GLU A 145 3.13 -13.73 -21.90
CA GLU A 145 4.32 -12.89 -22.11
C GLU A 145 5.46 -13.21 -21.13
N LEU A 146 5.31 -14.30 -20.36
CA LEU A 146 6.34 -14.79 -19.45
C LEU A 146 7.46 -15.50 -20.22
N ARG A 147 8.69 -15.04 -20.01
CA ARG A 147 9.92 -15.68 -20.48
C ARG A 147 10.47 -16.56 -19.37
N LYS A 148 10.30 -17.87 -19.50
CA LYS A 148 10.71 -18.87 -18.51
C LYS A 148 12.11 -19.41 -18.83
N ASP A 149 12.90 -19.66 -17.79
CA ASP A 149 14.15 -20.40 -17.89
C ASP A 149 13.97 -21.89 -17.52
N ALA A 150 15.06 -22.67 -17.64
CA ALA A 150 15.06 -24.09 -17.33
C ALA A 150 14.91 -24.39 -15.83
N GLY A 151 15.16 -23.42 -14.96
CA GLY A 151 14.99 -23.53 -13.51
C GLY A 151 13.57 -23.24 -13.04
N GLY A 152 12.65 -22.91 -13.96
CA GLY A 152 11.27 -22.58 -13.63
C GLY A 152 11.08 -21.14 -13.12
N PHE A 153 12.09 -20.29 -13.26
CA PHE A 153 11.96 -18.87 -13.02
C PHE A 153 11.47 -18.16 -14.28
N ALA A 154 10.74 -17.07 -14.09
CA ALA A 154 10.19 -16.27 -15.18
C ALA A 154 10.56 -14.80 -15.07
N ARG A 155 10.61 -14.12 -16.21
CA ARG A 155 10.66 -12.66 -16.35
C ARG A 155 9.52 -12.21 -17.26
N LEU A 156 9.04 -10.99 -17.08
CA LEU A 156 8.09 -10.38 -18.00
C LEU A 156 8.83 -9.95 -19.29
N SER A 157 8.18 -10.10 -20.45
CA SER A 157 8.63 -9.45 -21.68
C SER A 157 8.55 -7.93 -21.54
N ASP A 158 9.35 -7.20 -22.31
CA ASP A 158 9.28 -5.73 -22.35
C ASP A 158 7.88 -5.23 -22.75
N LYS A 159 7.18 -6.02 -23.58
CA LYS A 159 5.80 -5.77 -23.97
C LYS A 159 4.86 -5.87 -22.76
N ALA A 160 4.94 -6.93 -21.96
CA ALA A 160 4.14 -7.05 -20.74
C ALA A 160 4.47 -5.96 -19.72
N ILE A 161 5.75 -5.55 -19.61
CA ILE A 161 6.12 -4.40 -18.78
C ILE A 161 5.41 -3.13 -19.27
N ALA A 162 5.47 -2.84 -20.57
CA ALA A 162 4.91 -1.62 -21.14
C ALA A 162 3.37 -1.61 -21.19
N GLN A 163 2.71 -2.76 -21.31
CA GLN A 163 1.27 -2.85 -21.54
C GLN A 163 0.47 -3.21 -20.29
N ASP A 164 1.05 -3.95 -19.35
CA ASP A 164 0.31 -4.52 -18.22
C ASP A 164 0.92 -4.15 -16.86
N PHE A 165 2.24 -4.26 -16.70
CA PHE A 165 2.90 -3.99 -15.42
C PHE A 165 3.04 -2.50 -15.11
N ALA A 166 3.47 -1.70 -16.08
CA ALA A 166 3.78 -0.27 -15.92
C ALA A 166 3.28 0.63 -17.07
N PRO A 167 2.04 0.48 -17.59
CA PRO A 167 1.54 1.24 -18.74
C PRO A 167 1.42 2.75 -18.50
N ASP A 168 1.39 3.20 -17.25
CA ASP A 168 1.30 4.61 -16.87
C ASP A 168 2.66 5.25 -16.56
N LEU A 169 3.77 4.52 -16.73
CA LEU A 169 5.12 5.08 -16.66
C LEU A 169 5.60 5.55 -18.04
N PRO A 170 6.41 6.62 -18.12
CA PRO A 170 7.09 6.99 -19.35
C PRO A 170 7.97 5.85 -19.89
N PRO A 171 8.16 5.72 -21.22
CA PRO A 171 8.94 4.62 -21.81
C PRO A 171 10.36 4.46 -21.24
N ALA A 172 11.01 5.57 -20.86
CA ALA A 172 12.32 5.52 -20.23
C ALA A 172 12.31 4.83 -18.86
N GLN A 173 11.26 5.04 -18.07
CA GLN A 173 11.08 4.38 -16.78
C GLN A 173 10.64 2.93 -16.94
N GLN A 174 9.79 2.63 -17.94
CA GLN A 174 9.43 1.24 -18.28
C GLN A 174 10.67 0.40 -18.62
N ARG A 175 11.63 0.96 -19.36
CA ARG A 175 12.92 0.29 -19.64
C ARG A 175 13.74 0.02 -18.39
N ILE A 176 13.73 0.94 -17.42
CA ILE A 176 14.40 0.72 -16.13
C ILE A 176 13.74 -0.43 -15.40
N VAL A 177 12.40 -0.43 -15.26
CA VAL A 177 11.65 -1.53 -14.64
C VAL A 177 11.93 -2.86 -15.33
N ALA A 178 11.96 -2.89 -16.67
CA ALA A 178 12.29 -4.09 -17.43
C ALA A 178 13.72 -4.59 -17.18
N ALA A 179 14.68 -3.68 -16.98
CA ALA A 179 16.08 -4.01 -16.74
C ALA A 179 16.36 -4.44 -15.29
N THR A 180 15.65 -3.88 -14.31
CA THR A 180 15.85 -4.15 -12.88
C THR A 180 14.97 -5.26 -12.33
N GLN A 181 13.98 -5.74 -13.09
CA GLN A 181 13.12 -6.84 -12.63
C GLN A 181 13.94 -8.04 -12.14
N GLY A 182 13.52 -8.68 -11.05
CA GLY A 182 14.04 -9.98 -10.63
C GLY A 182 13.36 -11.14 -11.37
N PRO A 183 14.05 -12.28 -11.59
CA PRO A 183 13.37 -13.49 -12.04
C PRO A 183 12.53 -14.05 -10.89
N TRP A 184 11.27 -14.44 -11.14
CA TRP A 184 10.38 -14.97 -10.11
C TRP A 184 10.10 -16.46 -10.33
N TYR A 185 10.26 -17.27 -9.29
CA TYR A 185 9.99 -18.70 -9.35
C TYR A 185 8.49 -18.97 -9.50
N GLY A 186 8.11 -19.75 -10.51
CA GLY A 186 6.69 -20.03 -10.79
C GLY A 186 5.99 -20.83 -9.68
N GLY A 187 6.73 -21.60 -8.87
CA GLY A 187 6.18 -22.39 -7.77
C GLY A 187 5.54 -21.55 -6.66
N CYS A 188 5.99 -20.30 -6.49
CA CYS A 188 5.45 -19.34 -5.51
C CYS A 188 3.92 -19.16 -5.63
N ILE A 189 3.35 -19.33 -6.83
CA ILE A 189 1.90 -19.18 -7.07
C ILE A 189 1.07 -20.15 -6.21
N SER A 190 1.61 -21.33 -5.90
CA SER A 190 0.93 -22.39 -5.15
C SER A 190 1.31 -22.43 -3.67
N GLU A 191 2.22 -21.58 -3.22
CA GLU A 191 2.66 -21.54 -1.83
C GLU A 191 1.61 -20.88 -0.93
N LYS A 192 1.31 -21.55 0.19
CA LYS A 192 0.21 -21.20 1.08
C LYS A 192 0.72 -20.44 2.29
N VAL A 193 0.01 -19.37 2.65
CA VAL A 193 0.25 -18.66 3.91
C VAL A 193 -0.19 -19.55 5.07
N ALA A 194 0.69 -19.78 6.04
CA ALA A 194 0.37 -20.62 7.20
C ALA A 194 -0.59 -19.90 8.15
N GLN A 195 -0.23 -18.68 8.56
CA GLN A 195 -1.02 -17.81 9.42
C GLN A 195 -0.99 -16.40 8.85
N ALA A 196 -2.13 -15.91 8.39
CA ALA A 196 -2.24 -14.59 7.78
C ALA A 196 -2.30 -13.52 8.87
N ALA A 197 -1.25 -12.71 8.93
CA ALA A 197 -1.05 -11.68 9.95
C ALA A 197 -2.17 -10.64 10.03
N TRP A 198 -2.91 -10.41 8.94
CA TRP A 198 -4.01 -9.45 8.91
C TRP A 198 -5.19 -9.84 9.82
N HIS A 199 -5.27 -11.09 10.31
CA HIS A 199 -6.23 -11.46 11.37
C HIS A 199 -5.98 -10.74 12.69
N ALA A 200 -4.72 -10.37 12.97
CA ALA A 200 -4.31 -9.78 14.25
C ALA A 200 -3.76 -8.36 14.12
N LYS A 201 -3.48 -7.88 12.89
CA LYS A 201 -2.85 -6.59 12.64
C LYS A 201 -3.80 -5.69 11.83
N PRO A 202 -3.93 -4.40 12.18
CA PRO A 202 -4.68 -3.47 11.37
C PRO A 202 -4.07 -3.40 9.96
N SER A 203 -4.94 -3.35 8.95
CA SER A 203 -4.54 -3.42 7.55
C SER A 203 -4.99 -2.19 6.77
N THR A 204 -4.13 -1.73 5.88
CA THR A 204 -4.43 -0.70 4.88
C THR A 204 -4.24 -1.32 3.50
N PHE A 205 -5.10 -0.98 2.55
CA PHE A 205 -5.01 -1.47 1.19
C PHE A 205 -5.01 -0.31 0.20
N VAL A 206 -3.96 -0.22 -0.62
CA VAL A 206 -3.87 0.70 -1.74
C VAL A 206 -4.31 -0.03 -3.00
N VAL A 207 -5.53 0.25 -3.44
CA VAL A 207 -6.10 -0.32 -4.67
C VAL A 207 -5.64 0.53 -5.86
N ALA A 208 -4.91 -0.10 -6.77
CA ALA A 208 -4.52 0.50 -8.05
C ALA A 208 -5.65 0.30 -9.07
N THR A 209 -6.35 1.38 -9.44
CA THR A 209 -7.61 1.26 -10.20
C THR A 209 -7.41 0.98 -11.69
N GLN A 210 -6.18 1.11 -12.20
CA GLN A 210 -5.80 0.79 -13.58
C GLN A 210 -4.85 -0.42 -13.65
N ASP A 211 -4.81 -1.24 -12.58
CA ASP A 211 -3.98 -2.42 -12.52
C ASP A 211 -4.44 -3.48 -13.55
N ARG A 212 -3.48 -3.99 -14.32
CA ARG A 212 -3.70 -5.04 -15.34
C ARG A 212 -3.00 -6.35 -14.97
N MET A 213 -2.25 -6.37 -13.87
CA MET A 213 -1.61 -7.55 -13.31
C MET A 213 -2.54 -8.26 -12.33
N ILE A 214 -3.15 -7.51 -11.41
CA ILE A 214 -4.16 -7.98 -10.45
C ILE A 214 -5.43 -7.17 -10.67
N ASP A 215 -6.53 -7.83 -11.06
CA ASP A 215 -7.82 -7.14 -11.30
C ASP A 215 -8.19 -6.24 -10.11
N PRO A 216 -8.43 -4.93 -10.32
CA PRO A 216 -8.84 -4.02 -9.24
C PRO A 216 -10.06 -4.51 -8.46
N LYS A 217 -10.99 -5.23 -9.09
CA LYS A 217 -12.14 -5.83 -8.38
C LYS A 217 -11.70 -6.93 -7.41
N LEU A 218 -10.68 -7.71 -7.77
CA LEU A 218 -10.09 -8.71 -6.87
C LEU A 218 -9.37 -8.01 -5.70
N GLN A 219 -8.64 -6.93 -5.97
CA GLN A 219 -8.01 -6.12 -4.93
C GLN A 219 -9.06 -5.58 -3.94
N GLU A 220 -10.16 -5.01 -4.44
CA GLU A 220 -11.28 -4.50 -3.64
C GLU A 220 -11.94 -5.61 -2.80
N ALA A 221 -12.17 -6.78 -3.39
CA ALA A 221 -12.74 -7.92 -2.69
C ALA A 221 -11.83 -8.40 -1.54
N MET A 222 -10.51 -8.50 -1.79
CA MET A 222 -9.53 -8.85 -0.76
C MET A 222 -9.45 -7.76 0.31
N ALA A 223 -9.39 -6.48 -0.05
CA ALA A 223 -9.34 -5.36 0.88
C ALA A 223 -10.56 -5.36 1.83
N LYS A 224 -11.76 -5.60 1.27
CA LYS A 224 -12.99 -5.73 2.05
C LYS A 224 -12.92 -6.94 3.00
N ARG A 225 -12.45 -8.09 2.51
CA ARG A 225 -12.36 -9.34 3.28
C ARG A 225 -11.46 -9.21 4.50
N ILE A 226 -10.33 -8.53 4.36
CA ILE A 226 -9.38 -8.33 5.45
C ILE A 226 -9.73 -7.14 6.36
N GLY A 227 -10.87 -6.46 6.11
CA GLY A 227 -11.29 -5.29 6.88
C GLY A 227 -10.35 -4.07 6.74
N ALA A 228 -9.66 -3.93 5.60
CA ALA A 228 -8.65 -2.89 5.44
C ALA A 228 -9.24 -1.49 5.28
N THR A 229 -8.50 -0.48 5.76
CA THR A 229 -8.69 0.91 5.31
C THR A 229 -8.26 1.01 3.85
N VAL A 230 -9.18 1.42 2.95
CA VAL A 230 -8.92 1.44 1.51
C VAL A 230 -8.54 2.84 1.01
N THR A 231 -7.42 2.93 0.31
CA THR A 231 -7.03 4.08 -0.51
C THR A 231 -7.04 3.69 -1.97
N ARG A 232 -7.83 4.38 -2.80
CA ARG A 232 -7.89 4.13 -4.25
C ARG A 232 -6.96 5.09 -4.96
N VAL A 233 -6.13 4.56 -5.84
CA VAL A 233 -5.11 5.30 -6.58
C VAL A 233 -5.32 5.07 -8.07
N ASN A 234 -5.42 6.16 -8.83
CA ASN A 234 -5.50 6.10 -10.29
C ASN A 234 -4.11 5.80 -10.89
N GLY A 235 -3.71 4.54 -10.84
CA GLY A 235 -2.42 4.07 -11.34
C GLY A 235 -2.46 2.59 -11.71
N SER A 236 -1.43 2.15 -12.43
CA SER A 236 -1.19 0.77 -12.82
C SER A 236 -0.67 -0.08 -11.65
N HIS A 237 -0.20 -1.29 -11.95
CA HIS A 237 0.33 -2.20 -10.95
C HIS A 237 1.51 -1.62 -10.16
N VAL A 238 2.31 -0.75 -10.77
CA VAL A 238 3.42 -0.04 -10.10
C VAL A 238 3.01 1.33 -9.57
N ALA A 239 1.88 1.41 -8.85
CA ALA A 239 1.35 2.66 -8.29
C ALA A 239 2.34 3.41 -7.37
N MET A 240 3.27 2.71 -6.73
CA MET A 240 4.36 3.32 -5.95
C MET A 240 5.36 4.09 -6.81
N LEU A 241 5.47 3.77 -8.11
CA LEU A 241 6.27 4.52 -9.07
C LEU A 241 5.46 5.59 -9.80
N SER A 242 4.23 5.31 -10.22
CA SER A 242 3.45 6.28 -11.00
C SER A 242 2.74 7.32 -10.13
N GLN A 243 2.26 6.92 -8.95
CA GLN A 243 1.51 7.72 -8.00
C GLN A 243 2.15 7.72 -6.59
N PRO A 244 3.46 8.00 -6.46
CA PRO A 244 4.22 7.78 -5.23
C PRO A 244 3.67 8.54 -4.03
N LYS A 245 3.14 9.75 -4.23
CA LYS A 245 2.57 10.56 -3.15
C LYS A 245 1.36 9.90 -2.52
N ALA A 246 0.44 9.38 -3.33
CA ALA A 246 -0.78 8.75 -2.80
C ALA A 246 -0.45 7.46 -2.03
N VAL A 247 0.54 6.68 -2.51
CA VAL A 247 1.03 5.50 -1.81
C VAL A 247 1.73 5.89 -0.50
N ALA A 248 2.60 6.89 -0.52
CA ALA A 248 3.28 7.39 0.67
C ALA A 248 2.29 7.90 1.72
N ASP A 249 1.28 8.68 1.32
CA ASP A 249 0.25 9.20 2.22
C ASP A 249 -0.53 8.06 2.90
N ALA A 250 -0.83 6.97 2.19
CA ALA A 250 -1.49 5.80 2.77
C ALA A 250 -0.61 5.08 3.81
N ILE A 251 0.69 4.92 3.53
CA ILE A 251 1.67 4.32 4.45
C ILE A 251 1.84 5.19 5.69
N ILE A 252 1.95 6.50 5.52
CA ILE A 252 2.03 7.49 6.59
C ILE A 252 0.81 7.40 7.50
N ALA A 253 -0.40 7.39 6.92
CA ALA A 253 -1.62 7.29 7.71
C ALA A 253 -1.70 5.96 8.49
N ALA A 254 -1.16 4.87 7.93
CA ALA A 254 -1.04 3.60 8.63
C ALA A 254 -0.03 3.68 9.80
N ALA A 255 1.07 4.41 9.64
CA ALA A 255 2.06 4.65 10.69
C ALA A 255 1.52 5.54 11.82
N GLU A 256 0.74 6.58 11.50
CA GLU A 256 0.06 7.44 12.47
C GLU A 256 -0.89 6.62 13.35
N ARG A 257 -1.73 5.77 12.74
CA ARG A 257 -2.62 4.86 13.49
C ARG A 257 -1.85 3.88 14.39
N ALA A 258 -0.83 3.22 13.84
CA ALA A 258 -0.03 2.25 14.57
C ALA A 258 0.70 2.86 15.79
N LYS A 259 1.07 4.13 15.70
CA LYS A 259 1.71 4.85 16.81
C LYS A 259 0.70 5.20 17.92
N HIS A 260 -0.52 5.59 17.57
CA HIS A 260 -1.57 5.87 18.54
C HIS A 260 -2.02 4.62 19.30
N ASP A 261 -2.12 3.47 18.64
CA ASP A 261 -2.53 2.21 19.28
C ASP A 261 -1.45 1.63 20.23
N ALA A 262 -0.22 2.11 20.14
CA ALA A 262 0.91 1.67 20.97
C ALA A 262 1.14 2.53 22.22
N GLN A 263 0.40 3.62 22.39
CA GLN A 263 0.45 4.54 23.53
C GLN A 263 -0.69 4.26 24.50
#